data_AF-A0A1Q9TK40-F1
#
_entry.id   AF-A0A1Q9TK40-F1
#
_cell.length_a   1.000
_cell.length_b   1.000
_cell.length_c   1.000
_cell.angle_alpha   90.00
_cell.angle_beta   90.00
_cell.angle_gamma   90.00
#
_symmetry.space_group_name_H-M   'P 1'
#
loop_
_entity.id
_entity.type
_entity.pdbx_description
1 polymer ?
#
loop_
_entity_poly.entity_id
_entity_poly.type
_entity_poly.pdbx_seq_one_letter_code
_entity_poly.pdbx_strand_id
1 'polypeptide(L)'
;MTGTSEETQAPEPEELDVDAQEEQRQEPESEAVDADVDGVGDEAMAGELAQLAGGLVVTHDQVEWSEAQIAALRQMGIEEAPFGEQLVFLHVCQRSGLDPFSRQVYLIGRTDKYAPGGKKWTIQVGIDGFRAVARGTGMYRGQIGPEWCGPDGVWTDVWVHDAVPPVAARVGLLHAEMDVPVWGVAKFVEFRPQGGSGGDRAFLWRQMPSHMIAKCAEASAIRKAFPQVLGGAYIPEEMDQEALDQARERRAQASSIVEARNESLRRRHRDRIDRERTSALFGLLREAGVQTPEAARNGVESVVGRNVTAMGDLTWAEADQVEASLRQRIEGQRQTTSSESAPTPTPDTSDSEAVDAEIVEDPVDLWRSLVTHFEAQERTPQELELLFAQHTGGRSPTTASVEELRQFEEWMLAGDPGQSEESVGEEEPPEDPWA
;
A
#
# COMPACT_ATOMS: atom_id res chain seq x y z
N MET A 1 -12.08 -50.78 -71.64
CA MET A 1 -13.29 -50.06 -71.22
C MET A 1 -12.82 -48.76 -70.59
N THR A 2 -12.83 -47.72 -71.39
CA THR A 2 -12.41 -46.35 -71.10
C THR A 2 -13.62 -45.55 -70.61
N GLY A 3 -13.46 -44.77 -69.55
CA GLY A 3 -14.45 -43.80 -69.04
C GLY A 3 -13.71 -42.88 -68.07
N THR A 4 -12.98 -41.88 -68.56
CA THR A 4 -13.41 -40.50 -68.93
C THR A 4 -13.68 -39.65 -67.69
N SER A 5 -12.70 -38.79 -67.40
CA SER A 5 -12.74 -37.68 -66.46
C SER A 5 -13.69 -36.59 -66.96
N GLU A 6 -14.51 -36.03 -66.07
CA GLU A 6 -15.20 -34.75 -66.30
C GLU A 6 -14.59 -33.69 -65.39
N GLU A 7 -13.96 -32.72 -66.03
CA GLU A 7 -13.32 -31.54 -65.50
C GLU A 7 -14.33 -30.40 -65.64
N THR A 8 -14.90 -29.93 -64.52
CA THR A 8 -15.87 -28.83 -64.51
C THR A 8 -15.13 -27.50 -64.54
N GLN A 9 -15.07 -26.91 -65.73
CA GLN A 9 -14.48 -25.61 -66.02
C GLN A 9 -15.45 -24.47 -65.64
N ALA A 10 -15.00 -23.54 -64.80
CA ALA A 10 -15.71 -22.31 -64.47
C ALA A 10 -15.61 -21.30 -65.63
N PRO A 11 -16.66 -20.51 -65.94
CA PRO A 11 -16.60 -19.51 -67.00
C PRO A 11 -15.81 -18.27 -66.58
N GLU A 12 -14.93 -17.81 -67.48
CA GLU A 12 -14.16 -16.56 -67.41
C GLU A 12 -15.07 -15.32 -67.53
N PRO A 13 -14.65 -14.15 -67.01
CA PRO A 13 -15.44 -12.92 -67.04
C PRO A 13 -15.38 -12.23 -68.41
N GLU A 14 -16.55 -11.81 -68.91
CA GLU A 14 -16.68 -10.98 -70.12
C GLU A 14 -16.03 -9.60 -69.91
N GLU A 15 -15.09 -9.25 -70.81
CA GLU A 15 -14.61 -7.89 -71.03
C GLU A 15 -15.73 -7.02 -71.58
N LEU A 16 -16.08 -5.94 -70.89
CA LEU A 16 -16.90 -4.86 -71.43
C LEU A 16 -16.04 -3.62 -71.58
N ASP A 17 -15.79 -3.32 -72.85
CA ASP A 17 -15.01 -2.21 -73.37
C ASP A 17 -15.70 -0.86 -73.10
N VAL A 18 -14.85 0.12 -72.89
CA VAL A 18 -15.09 1.53 -72.57
C VAL A 18 -15.48 2.29 -73.84
N ASP A 19 -16.61 3.00 -73.83
CA ASP A 19 -16.65 4.43 -74.16
C ASP A 19 -18.08 4.99 -74.27
N ALA A 20 -18.17 6.29 -73.98
CA ALA A 20 -19.27 7.22 -74.22
C ALA A 20 -20.43 7.21 -73.20
N GLN A 21 -20.36 8.13 -72.23
CA GLN A 21 -21.20 9.34 -72.23
C GLN A 21 -20.84 10.25 -71.06
N GLU A 22 -20.11 11.30 -71.39
CA GLU A 22 -19.76 12.44 -70.54
C GLU A 22 -20.99 13.36 -70.48
N GLU A 23 -21.84 13.20 -69.46
CA GLU A 23 -23.01 14.06 -69.22
C GLU A 23 -22.86 14.79 -67.89
N GLN A 24 -22.80 16.11 -68.01
CA GLN A 24 -22.52 17.11 -66.98
C GLN A 24 -23.44 16.98 -65.76
N ARG A 25 -22.87 16.61 -64.60
CA ARG A 25 -23.49 16.87 -63.30
C ARG A 25 -22.90 18.15 -62.72
N GLN A 26 -23.69 19.22 -62.81
CA GLN A 26 -23.48 20.49 -62.14
C GLN A 26 -23.52 20.29 -60.62
N GLU A 27 -22.47 20.74 -59.93
CA GLU A 27 -22.45 20.98 -58.49
C GLU A 27 -23.38 22.17 -58.17
N PRO A 28 -24.21 22.13 -57.12
CA PRO A 28 -25.02 23.29 -56.77
C PRO A 28 -24.15 24.36 -56.12
N GLU A 29 -24.04 25.51 -56.80
CA GLU A 29 -23.45 26.74 -56.31
C GLU A 29 -24.12 27.20 -55.00
N SER A 30 -23.28 27.59 -54.05
CA SER A 30 -23.67 28.20 -52.78
C SER A 30 -24.24 29.60 -53.00
N GLU A 31 -25.55 29.76 -52.78
CA GLU A 31 -26.21 31.06 -52.74
C GLU A 31 -25.93 31.72 -51.38
N ALA A 32 -24.97 32.65 -51.36
CA ALA A 32 -24.70 33.51 -50.20
C ALA A 32 -25.83 34.53 -50.08
N VAL A 33 -26.65 34.40 -49.05
CA VAL A 33 -27.61 35.43 -48.63
C VAL A 33 -26.90 36.31 -47.62
N ASP A 34 -26.51 37.51 -48.05
CA ASP A 34 -26.04 38.59 -47.18
C ASP A 34 -27.15 38.95 -46.18
N ALA A 35 -26.98 38.52 -44.93
CA ALA A 35 -27.71 39.04 -43.79
C ALA A 35 -26.70 39.73 -42.88
N ASP A 36 -26.58 41.05 -43.03
CA ASP A 36 -25.96 41.92 -42.04
C ASP A 36 -26.70 41.74 -40.70
N VAL A 37 -26.13 40.91 -39.82
CA VAL A 37 -26.50 40.81 -38.41
C VAL A 37 -25.24 41.13 -37.62
N ASP A 38 -25.34 42.19 -36.80
CA ASP A 38 -24.29 42.76 -35.96
C ASP A 38 -23.40 41.69 -35.29
N GLY A 39 -22.15 41.59 -35.77
CA GLY A 39 -21.11 40.64 -35.34
C GLY A 39 -20.52 40.89 -33.95
N VAL A 40 -21.28 41.44 -33.01
CA VAL A 40 -20.85 41.64 -31.61
C VAL A 40 -21.40 40.54 -30.68
N GLY A 41 -22.40 39.77 -31.13
CA GLY A 41 -23.00 38.67 -30.35
C GLY A 41 -22.31 37.32 -30.51
N ASP A 42 -21.76 37.00 -31.69
CA ASP A 42 -21.25 35.65 -31.97
C ASP A 42 -19.89 35.36 -31.33
N GLU A 43 -18.99 36.34 -31.19
CA GLU A 43 -17.73 36.15 -30.47
C GLU A 43 -17.93 36.04 -28.96
N ALA A 44 -18.89 36.79 -28.40
CA ALA A 44 -19.24 36.70 -26.99
C ALA A 44 -19.92 35.36 -26.66
N MET A 45 -20.85 34.92 -27.51
CA MET A 45 -21.54 33.63 -27.35
C MET A 45 -20.61 32.44 -27.65
N ALA A 46 -19.68 32.56 -28.61
CA ALA A 46 -18.63 31.56 -28.83
C ALA A 46 -17.60 31.53 -27.69
N GLY A 47 -17.26 32.70 -27.11
CA GLY A 47 -16.44 32.80 -25.90
C GLY A 47 -17.11 32.17 -24.68
N GLU A 48 -18.42 32.41 -24.50
CA GLU A 48 -19.24 31.86 -23.42
C GLU A 48 -19.50 30.35 -23.61
N LEU A 49 -19.72 29.89 -24.85
CA LEU A 49 -19.78 28.47 -25.21
C LEU A 49 -18.43 27.76 -25.05
N ALA A 50 -17.31 28.43 -25.35
CA ALA A 50 -15.96 27.91 -25.10
C ALA A 50 -15.64 27.90 -23.59
N GLN A 51 -16.14 28.84 -22.80
CA GLN A 51 -16.06 28.84 -21.35
C GLN A 51 -16.94 27.76 -20.71
N LEU A 52 -18.11 27.49 -21.29
CA LEU A 52 -18.99 26.37 -20.91
C LEU A 52 -18.39 25.01 -21.33
N ALA A 53 -17.72 24.92 -22.47
CA ALA A 53 -17.02 23.73 -22.92
C ALA A 53 -15.69 23.48 -22.17
N GLY A 54 -15.01 24.55 -21.75
CA GLY A 54 -13.80 24.50 -20.93
C GLY A 54 -14.07 24.37 -19.43
N GLY A 55 -15.30 24.62 -18.96
CA GLY A 55 -15.64 24.69 -17.54
C GLY A 55 -15.54 23.37 -16.77
N LEU A 56 -15.50 22.24 -17.47
CA LEU A 56 -15.29 20.91 -16.87
C LEU A 56 -13.83 20.43 -16.97
N VAL A 57 -13.00 21.05 -17.80
CA VAL A 57 -11.62 20.59 -18.01
C VAL A 57 -10.85 20.68 -16.69
N VAL A 58 -10.14 19.60 -16.38
CA VAL A 58 -9.27 19.52 -15.21
C VAL A 58 -7.98 20.31 -15.50
N THR A 59 -7.71 21.37 -14.74
CA THR A 59 -6.45 22.13 -14.84
C THR A 59 -5.40 21.58 -13.88
N HIS A 60 -4.12 21.87 -14.13
CA HIS A 60 -3.02 21.38 -13.28
C HIS A 60 -2.88 22.17 -11.96
N ASP A 61 -3.37 23.40 -11.92
CA ASP A 61 -3.26 24.33 -10.79
C ASP A 61 -4.48 24.31 -9.85
N GLN A 62 -5.59 23.68 -10.24
CA GLN A 62 -6.74 23.54 -9.35
C GLN A 62 -6.40 22.66 -8.14
N VAL A 63 -6.85 23.06 -6.96
CA VAL A 63 -6.64 22.33 -5.71
C VAL A 63 -7.84 21.44 -5.37
N GLU A 64 -9.03 21.86 -5.82
CA GLU A 64 -10.32 21.22 -5.55
C GLU A 64 -11.18 21.22 -6.82
N TRP A 65 -12.23 20.40 -6.80
CA TRP A 65 -13.22 20.36 -7.88
C TRP A 65 -14.08 21.63 -7.89
N SER A 66 -14.29 22.21 -9.07
CA SER A 66 -15.22 23.33 -9.24
C SER A 66 -16.67 22.89 -9.01
N GLU A 67 -17.59 23.83 -8.72
CA GLU A 67 -19.00 23.51 -8.54
C GLU A 67 -19.61 22.80 -9.77
N ALA A 68 -19.23 23.23 -10.97
CA ALA A 68 -19.65 22.61 -12.22
C ALA A 68 -19.11 21.17 -12.37
N GLN A 69 -17.84 20.95 -12.04
CA GLN A 69 -17.23 19.63 -12.03
C GLN A 69 -17.89 18.71 -11.00
N ILE A 70 -18.17 19.20 -9.79
CA ILE A 70 -18.91 18.44 -8.77
C ILE A 70 -20.28 18.04 -9.30
N ALA A 71 -21.04 18.96 -9.89
CA ALA A 71 -22.35 18.65 -10.46
C ALA A 71 -22.27 17.54 -11.53
N ALA A 72 -21.25 17.57 -12.39
CA ALA A 72 -21.01 16.52 -13.38
C ALA A 72 -20.57 15.18 -12.73
N LEU A 73 -19.68 15.22 -11.73
CA LEU A 73 -19.25 14.04 -10.97
C LEU A 73 -20.43 13.36 -10.25
N ARG A 74 -21.40 14.13 -9.73
CA ARG A 74 -22.63 13.60 -9.14
C ARG A 74 -23.43 12.75 -10.12
N GLN A 75 -23.60 13.22 -11.35
CA GLN A 75 -24.30 12.47 -12.39
C GLN A 75 -23.57 11.17 -12.78
N MET A 76 -22.25 11.13 -12.60
CA MET A 76 -21.42 9.92 -12.80
C MET A 76 -21.37 9.00 -11.58
N GLY A 77 -22.07 9.33 -10.49
CA GLY A 77 -22.13 8.51 -9.27
C GLY A 77 -20.91 8.64 -8.35
N ILE A 78 -20.09 9.68 -8.54
CA ILE A 78 -18.87 9.92 -7.74
C ILE A 78 -19.17 10.70 -6.44
N GLU A 79 -20.38 11.27 -6.30
CA GLU A 79 -20.79 12.06 -5.12
C GLU A 79 -20.60 11.31 -3.79
N GLU A 80 -20.80 10.00 -3.79
CA GLU A 80 -20.72 9.17 -2.59
C GLU A 80 -19.27 8.95 -2.12
N ALA A 81 -18.28 9.34 -2.93
CA ALA A 81 -16.87 9.19 -2.58
C ALA A 81 -16.51 10.15 -1.44
N PRO A 82 -15.83 9.67 -0.38
CA PRO A 82 -15.28 10.55 0.64
C PRO A 82 -14.37 11.63 0.02
N PHE A 83 -14.35 12.81 0.62
CA PHE A 83 -13.57 13.95 0.11
C PHE A 83 -12.09 13.60 -0.17
N GLY A 84 -11.45 12.82 0.71
CA GLY A 84 -10.08 12.35 0.50
C GLY A 84 -9.91 11.50 -0.77
N GLU A 85 -10.88 10.63 -1.10
CA GLU A 85 -10.86 9.83 -2.34
C GLU A 85 -11.06 10.72 -3.58
N GLN A 86 -11.90 11.77 -3.46
CA GLN A 86 -12.09 12.75 -4.53
C GLN A 86 -10.82 13.57 -4.81
N LEU A 87 -10.06 13.94 -3.76
CA LEU A 87 -8.79 14.66 -3.91
C LEU A 87 -7.71 13.76 -4.54
N VAL A 88 -7.62 12.50 -4.12
CA VAL A 88 -6.71 11.54 -4.75
C VAL A 88 -7.07 11.35 -6.23
N PHE A 89 -8.36 11.27 -6.54
CA PHE A 89 -8.83 11.17 -7.93
C PHE A 89 -8.47 12.39 -8.76
N LEU A 90 -8.65 13.60 -8.22
CA LEU A 90 -8.24 14.85 -8.85
C LEU A 90 -6.73 14.86 -9.14
N HIS A 91 -5.91 14.53 -8.15
CA HIS A 91 -4.46 14.45 -8.30
C HIS A 91 -4.04 13.48 -9.41
N VAL A 92 -4.71 12.32 -9.52
CA VAL A 92 -4.45 11.37 -10.60
C VAL A 92 -4.81 11.95 -11.97
N CYS A 93 -5.97 12.61 -12.10
CA CYS A 93 -6.36 13.27 -13.36
C CYS A 93 -5.32 14.31 -13.78
N GLN A 94 -4.85 15.13 -12.84
CA GLN A 94 -3.83 16.17 -13.10
C GLN A 94 -2.49 15.58 -13.51
N ARG A 95 -1.96 14.62 -12.74
CA ARG A 95 -0.65 14.02 -13.00
C ARG A 95 -0.59 13.25 -14.31
N SER A 96 -1.69 12.62 -14.71
CA SER A 96 -1.76 11.79 -15.91
C SER A 96 -2.28 12.52 -17.15
N GLY A 97 -2.91 13.69 -16.97
CA GLY A 97 -3.63 14.39 -18.04
C GLY A 97 -4.91 13.67 -18.50
N LEU A 98 -5.40 12.70 -17.73
CA LEU A 98 -6.62 11.98 -18.03
C LEU A 98 -7.86 12.81 -17.68
N ASP A 99 -8.84 12.83 -18.58
CA ASP A 99 -10.10 13.53 -18.38
C ASP A 99 -11.20 12.58 -17.87
N PRO A 100 -11.72 12.80 -16.65
CA PRO A 100 -12.81 11.99 -16.11
C PRO A 100 -14.14 12.18 -16.87
N PHE A 101 -14.36 13.33 -17.51
CA PHE A 101 -15.61 13.64 -18.22
C PHE A 101 -15.65 13.04 -19.62
N SER A 102 -14.48 12.80 -20.23
CA SER A 102 -14.33 12.05 -21.49
C SER A 102 -14.26 10.54 -21.31
N ARG A 103 -14.64 9.99 -20.14
CA ARG A 103 -14.66 8.54 -19.88
C ARG A 103 -13.29 7.86 -19.99
N GLN A 104 -12.22 8.63 -19.79
CA GLN A 104 -10.85 8.13 -19.84
C GLN A 104 -10.42 7.51 -18.50
N VAL A 105 -10.96 8.01 -17.38
CA VAL A 105 -10.68 7.54 -16.03
C VAL A 105 -11.93 7.61 -15.16
N TYR A 106 -12.07 6.67 -14.23
CA TYR A 106 -13.24 6.50 -13.40
C TYR A 106 -12.84 6.33 -11.94
N LEU A 107 -13.63 6.90 -11.04
CA LEU A 107 -13.58 6.59 -9.62
C LEU A 107 -14.78 5.70 -9.28
N ILE A 108 -14.53 4.42 -9.02
CA ILE A 108 -15.60 3.43 -8.85
C ILE A 108 -15.65 2.97 -7.39
N GLY A 109 -16.77 3.23 -6.73
CA GLY A 109 -17.10 2.71 -5.41
C GLY A 109 -17.72 1.32 -5.52
N ARG A 110 -17.14 0.34 -4.84
CA ARG A 110 -17.70 -1.03 -4.76
C ARG A 110 -17.94 -1.40 -3.32
N THR A 111 -19.06 -2.09 -3.06
CA THR A 111 -19.38 -2.59 -1.73
C THR A 111 -18.27 -3.51 -1.25
N ASP A 112 -17.69 -3.19 -0.09
CA ASP A 112 -16.63 -3.97 0.54
C ASP A 112 -16.92 -4.02 2.05
N LYS A 113 -17.16 -5.23 2.57
CA LYS A 113 -17.48 -5.49 3.98
C LYS A 113 -16.37 -5.06 4.95
N TYR A 114 -15.15 -4.88 4.45
CA TYR A 114 -13.98 -4.49 5.23
C TYR A 114 -13.60 -3.02 5.06
N ALA A 115 -14.21 -2.31 4.10
CA ALA A 115 -13.93 -0.91 3.90
C ALA A 115 -14.67 -0.03 4.93
N PRO A 116 -14.02 0.99 5.51
CA PRO A 116 -14.70 2.01 6.28
C PRO A 116 -15.83 2.65 5.45
N GLY A 117 -17.06 2.65 5.96
CA GLY A 117 -18.23 3.13 5.21
C GLY A 117 -18.84 2.12 4.24
N GLY A 118 -18.37 0.87 4.22
CA GLY A 118 -18.97 -0.23 3.45
C GLY A 118 -18.71 -0.18 1.94
N LYS A 119 -17.92 0.78 1.46
CA LYS A 119 -17.50 0.90 0.06
C LYS A 119 -16.00 1.14 -0.03
N LYS A 120 -15.35 0.42 -0.93
CA LYS A 120 -13.98 0.69 -1.36
C LYS A 120 -14.00 1.44 -2.69
N TRP A 121 -13.33 2.57 -2.72
CA TRP A 121 -13.14 3.36 -3.93
C TRP A 121 -11.87 2.91 -4.65
N THR A 122 -11.91 2.86 -5.98
CA THR A 122 -10.76 2.47 -6.79
C THR A 122 -10.79 3.25 -8.08
N ILE A 123 -9.64 3.83 -8.42
CA ILE A 123 -9.44 4.52 -9.68
C ILE A 123 -9.16 3.47 -10.76
N GLN A 124 -9.92 3.52 -11.84
CA GLN A 124 -9.76 2.63 -12.99
C GLN A 124 -9.62 3.48 -14.25
N VAL A 125 -8.62 3.17 -15.08
CA VAL A 125 -8.38 3.89 -16.32
C VAL A 125 -9.01 3.08 -17.45
N GLY A 126 -9.84 3.71 -18.29
CA GLY A 126 -10.40 3.05 -19.47
C GLY A 126 -9.35 2.86 -20.56
N ILE A 127 -9.57 1.94 -21.50
CA ILE A 127 -8.64 1.73 -22.62
C ILE A 127 -8.41 3.02 -23.43
N ASP A 128 -9.42 3.87 -23.56
CA ASP A 128 -9.29 5.15 -24.25
C ASP A 128 -8.43 6.15 -23.47
N GLY A 129 -8.40 6.05 -22.14
CA GLY A 129 -7.44 6.79 -21.31
C GLY A 129 -6.00 6.33 -21.54
N PHE A 130 -5.77 5.01 -21.60
CA PHE A 130 -4.46 4.46 -21.97
C PHE A 130 -3.99 4.98 -23.34
N ARG A 131 -4.89 5.02 -24.33
CA ARG A 131 -4.61 5.55 -25.68
C ARG A 131 -4.36 7.06 -25.68
N ALA A 132 -5.15 7.82 -24.92
CA ALA A 132 -5.00 9.27 -24.79
C ALA A 132 -3.64 9.63 -24.19
N VAL A 133 -3.26 8.95 -23.10
CA VAL A 133 -1.95 9.12 -22.47
C VAL A 133 -0.83 8.76 -23.42
N ALA A 134 -0.90 7.60 -24.08
CA ALA A 134 0.11 7.17 -25.06
C ALA A 134 0.30 8.22 -26.16
N ARG A 135 -0.79 8.74 -26.73
CA ARG A 135 -0.74 9.81 -27.74
C ARG A 135 -0.18 11.12 -27.18
N GLY A 136 -0.55 11.49 -25.96
CA GLY A 136 -0.10 12.71 -25.29
C GLY A 136 1.42 12.79 -25.09
N THR A 137 2.11 11.64 -25.05
CA THR A 137 3.59 11.62 -24.97
C THR A 137 4.27 12.08 -26.26
N GLY A 138 3.59 12.06 -27.42
CA GLY A 138 4.21 12.26 -28.73
C GLY A 138 5.07 11.09 -29.22
N MET A 139 5.23 10.04 -28.41
CA MET A 139 6.11 8.89 -28.70
C MET A 139 5.36 7.68 -29.26
N TYR A 140 4.02 7.69 -29.22
CA TYR A 140 3.19 6.65 -29.80
C TYR A 140 3.18 6.73 -31.33
N ARG A 141 3.65 5.66 -31.99
CA ARG A 141 3.76 5.57 -33.47
C ARG A 141 2.70 4.67 -34.11
N GLY A 142 1.80 4.09 -33.31
CA GLY A 142 0.76 3.18 -33.78
C GLY A 142 0.86 1.79 -33.13
N GLN A 143 0.15 0.83 -33.69
CA GLN A 143 0.09 -0.53 -33.18
C GLN A 143 0.06 -1.56 -34.32
N ILE A 144 0.51 -2.77 -34.00
CA ILE A 144 0.38 -4.00 -34.79
C ILE A 144 -0.64 -4.91 -34.10
N GLY A 145 -1.53 -5.49 -34.89
CA GLY A 145 -2.66 -6.27 -34.40
C GLY A 145 -3.82 -5.38 -33.92
N PRO A 146 -4.73 -5.90 -33.07
CA PRO A 146 -4.63 -7.17 -32.35
C PRO A 146 -4.56 -8.41 -33.25
N GLU A 147 -3.86 -9.43 -32.76
CA GLU A 147 -3.85 -10.78 -33.33
C GLU A 147 -4.30 -11.77 -32.25
N TRP A 148 -4.93 -12.87 -32.65
CA TRP A 148 -5.46 -13.90 -31.77
C TRP A 148 -4.93 -15.27 -32.13
N CYS A 149 -4.92 -16.21 -31.19
CA CYS A 149 -4.61 -17.60 -31.49
C CYS A 149 -5.56 -18.57 -30.80
N GLY A 150 -5.75 -19.73 -31.44
CA GLY A 150 -6.47 -20.86 -30.89
C GLY A 150 -5.56 -21.82 -30.13
N PRO A 151 -6.05 -23.03 -29.80
CA PRO A 151 -5.25 -24.08 -29.17
C PRO A 151 -4.04 -24.55 -30.01
N ASP A 152 -4.07 -24.29 -31.31
CA ASP A 152 -2.97 -24.56 -32.25
C ASP A 152 -1.81 -23.56 -32.12
N GLY A 153 -2.01 -22.43 -31.45
CA GLY A 153 -1.00 -21.39 -31.24
C GLY A 153 -0.68 -20.57 -32.49
N VAL A 154 -1.44 -20.73 -33.58
CA VAL A 154 -1.24 -19.96 -34.81
C VAL A 154 -1.94 -18.60 -34.66
N TRP A 155 -1.20 -17.52 -34.92
CA TRP A 155 -1.72 -16.16 -34.82
C TRP A 155 -2.49 -15.77 -36.08
N THR A 156 -3.69 -15.23 -35.90
CA THR A 156 -4.56 -14.71 -36.96
C THR A 156 -4.93 -13.25 -36.67
N ASP A 157 -5.10 -12.47 -37.73
CA ASP A 157 -5.51 -11.06 -37.70
C ASP A 157 -7.01 -10.88 -37.43
N VAL A 158 -7.82 -11.92 -37.64
CA VAL A 158 -9.24 -11.94 -37.32
C VAL A 158 -9.60 -13.24 -36.60
N TRP A 159 -10.36 -13.12 -35.52
CA TRP A 159 -10.95 -14.28 -34.83
C TRP A 159 -12.36 -14.54 -35.37
N VAL A 160 -12.52 -15.57 -36.21
CA VAL A 160 -13.78 -15.88 -36.91
C VAL A 160 -14.67 -16.90 -36.18
N HIS A 161 -14.25 -17.38 -35.01
CA HIS A 161 -14.99 -18.41 -34.27
C HIS A 161 -15.84 -17.78 -33.16
N ASP A 162 -17.14 -17.66 -33.41
CA ASP A 162 -18.08 -17.05 -32.46
C ASP A 162 -18.35 -17.94 -31.22
N ALA A 163 -18.37 -19.25 -31.41
CA ALA A 163 -18.71 -20.21 -30.35
C ALA A 163 -17.55 -20.52 -29.41
N VAL A 164 -16.31 -20.22 -29.81
CA VAL A 164 -15.09 -20.59 -29.07
C VAL A 164 -14.26 -19.34 -28.87
N PRO A 165 -13.99 -18.92 -27.62
CA PRO A 165 -13.13 -17.77 -27.37
C PRO A 165 -11.68 -18.09 -27.79
N PRO A 166 -10.91 -17.08 -28.24
CA PRO A 166 -9.49 -17.25 -28.50
C PRO A 166 -8.76 -17.67 -27.22
N VAL A 167 -7.66 -18.41 -27.37
CA VAL A 167 -6.80 -18.80 -26.24
C VAL A 167 -6.00 -17.59 -25.75
N ALA A 168 -5.48 -16.78 -26.67
CA ALA A 168 -4.75 -15.58 -26.35
C ALA A 168 -4.97 -14.48 -27.41
N ALA A 169 -4.69 -13.25 -27.01
CA ALA A 169 -4.52 -12.11 -27.91
C ALA A 169 -3.17 -11.45 -27.67
N ARG A 170 -2.62 -10.82 -28.70
CA ARG A 170 -1.43 -9.98 -28.61
C ARG A 170 -1.59 -8.68 -29.39
N VAL A 171 -0.95 -7.63 -28.89
CA VAL A 171 -0.85 -6.31 -29.53
C VAL A 171 0.58 -5.84 -29.42
N GLY A 172 1.15 -5.37 -30.53
CA GLY A 172 2.50 -4.83 -30.60
C GLY A 172 2.46 -3.31 -30.69
N LEU A 173 2.89 -2.59 -29.65
CA LEU A 173 2.92 -1.14 -29.68
C LEU A 173 4.17 -0.61 -30.39
N LEU A 174 4.02 0.41 -31.22
CA LEU A 174 5.16 1.09 -31.85
C LEU A 174 5.50 2.35 -31.05
N HIS A 175 6.74 2.41 -30.58
CA HIS A 175 7.26 3.51 -29.76
C HIS A 175 8.41 4.21 -30.48
N ALA A 176 8.48 5.54 -30.43
CA ALA A 176 9.43 6.32 -31.21
C ALA A 176 10.92 6.03 -30.90
N GLU A 177 11.22 5.59 -29.69
CA GLU A 177 12.58 5.25 -29.21
C GLU A 177 12.88 3.75 -29.23
N MET A 178 11.99 2.91 -29.78
CA MET A 178 12.19 1.46 -29.80
C MET A 178 12.14 0.95 -31.23
N ASP A 179 13.19 0.23 -31.64
CA ASP A 179 13.28 -0.36 -32.98
C ASP A 179 12.37 -1.58 -33.18
N VAL A 180 11.87 -2.15 -32.08
CA VAL A 180 11.00 -3.33 -32.08
C VAL A 180 9.67 -3.06 -31.37
N PRO A 181 8.57 -3.67 -31.83
CA PRO A 181 7.27 -3.51 -31.16
C PRO A 181 7.30 -4.01 -29.72
N VAL A 182 6.65 -3.27 -28.83
CA VAL A 182 6.42 -3.68 -27.44
C VAL A 182 5.19 -4.55 -27.39
N TRP A 183 5.39 -5.86 -27.19
CA TRP A 183 4.29 -6.82 -27.18
C TRP A 183 3.61 -6.91 -25.82
N GLY A 184 2.30 -6.65 -25.81
CA GLY A 184 1.37 -7.10 -24.79
C GLY A 184 0.70 -8.39 -25.22
N VAL A 185 0.64 -9.37 -24.33
CA VAL A 185 0.00 -10.68 -24.58
C VAL A 185 -0.91 -10.97 -23.40
N ALA A 186 -2.14 -11.37 -23.68
CA ALA A 186 -3.13 -11.74 -22.68
C ALA A 186 -3.71 -13.12 -23.02
N LYS A 187 -3.84 -14.01 -22.03
CA LYS A 187 -4.52 -15.31 -22.21
C LYS A 187 -5.92 -15.30 -21.62
N PHE A 188 -6.87 -15.89 -22.33
CA PHE A 188 -8.29 -15.75 -21.99
C PHE A 188 -8.60 -16.27 -20.59
N VAL A 189 -7.96 -17.39 -20.23
CA VAL A 189 -8.13 -18.04 -18.92
C VAL A 189 -7.54 -17.24 -17.76
N GLU A 190 -6.58 -16.35 -18.01
CA GLU A 190 -5.92 -15.53 -16.98
C GLU A 190 -6.71 -14.26 -16.65
N PHE A 191 -7.44 -13.71 -17.63
CA PHE A 191 -8.12 -12.41 -17.50
C PHE A 191 -9.64 -12.51 -17.32
N ARG A 192 -10.28 -13.57 -17.82
CA ARG A 192 -11.73 -13.71 -17.70
C ARG A 192 -12.14 -13.84 -16.22
N PRO A 193 -13.22 -13.17 -15.78
CA PRO A 193 -13.78 -13.40 -14.45
C PRO A 193 -14.14 -14.87 -14.26
N GLN A 194 -13.71 -15.47 -13.15
CA GLN A 194 -14.08 -16.84 -12.78
C GLN A 194 -15.44 -16.84 -12.04
N GLY A 195 -16.04 -18.01 -11.80
CA GLY A 195 -17.11 -18.16 -10.80
C GLY A 195 -18.51 -17.62 -11.12
N GLY A 196 -18.77 -16.97 -12.26
CA GLY A 196 -20.11 -16.46 -12.60
C GLY A 196 -20.57 -15.25 -11.78
N SER A 197 -19.77 -14.83 -10.81
CA SER A 197 -20.00 -13.73 -9.87
C SER A 197 -19.52 -12.36 -10.39
N GLY A 198 -19.02 -12.30 -11.62
CA GLY A 198 -18.57 -11.05 -12.26
C GLY A 198 -19.68 -10.14 -12.83
N GLY A 199 -20.96 -10.44 -12.61
CA GLY A 199 -22.10 -9.61 -13.07
C GLY A 199 -22.00 -9.19 -14.54
N ASP A 200 -22.17 -7.90 -14.82
CA ASP A 200 -22.08 -7.32 -16.17
C ASP A 200 -20.71 -7.53 -16.83
N ARG A 201 -19.62 -7.63 -16.06
CA ARG A 201 -18.30 -7.97 -16.63
C ARG A 201 -18.30 -9.40 -17.15
N ALA A 202 -18.75 -10.36 -16.34
CA ALA A 202 -18.85 -11.75 -16.80
C ALA A 202 -19.75 -11.88 -18.04
N PHE A 203 -20.78 -11.03 -18.16
CA PHE A 203 -21.60 -10.92 -19.36
C PHE A 203 -20.80 -10.42 -20.58
N LEU A 204 -20.08 -9.29 -20.49
CA LEU A 204 -19.25 -8.76 -21.57
C LEU A 204 -18.20 -9.77 -22.06
N TRP A 205 -17.57 -10.49 -21.13
CA TRP A 205 -16.59 -11.54 -21.45
C TRP A 205 -17.20 -12.76 -22.16
N ARG A 206 -18.50 -13.03 -21.96
CA ARG A 206 -19.24 -14.07 -22.69
C ARG A 206 -19.73 -13.59 -24.05
N GLN A 207 -20.14 -12.32 -24.14
CA GLN A 207 -20.71 -11.74 -25.36
C GLN A 207 -19.64 -11.35 -26.39
N MET A 208 -18.51 -10.82 -25.93
CA MET A 208 -17.44 -10.29 -26.81
C MET A 208 -16.04 -10.76 -26.38
N PRO A 209 -15.79 -12.07 -26.26
CA PRO A 209 -14.57 -12.60 -25.66
C PRO A 209 -13.28 -12.16 -26.35
N SER A 210 -13.26 -12.15 -27.70
CA SER A 210 -12.09 -11.75 -28.50
C SER A 210 -11.75 -10.27 -28.31
N HIS A 211 -12.76 -9.41 -28.23
CA HIS A 211 -12.59 -7.98 -27.98
C HIS A 211 -12.05 -7.73 -26.56
N MET A 212 -12.61 -8.39 -25.55
CA MET A 212 -12.21 -8.18 -24.15
C MET A 212 -10.74 -8.54 -23.92
N ILE A 213 -10.28 -9.67 -24.44
CA ILE A 213 -8.88 -10.07 -24.29
C ILE A 213 -7.92 -9.20 -25.11
N ALA A 214 -8.35 -8.70 -26.28
CA ALA A 214 -7.55 -7.78 -27.07
C ALA A 214 -7.32 -6.46 -26.34
N LYS A 215 -8.33 -5.93 -25.63
CA LYS A 215 -8.17 -4.74 -24.76
C LYS A 215 -7.14 -4.98 -23.66
N CYS A 216 -7.14 -6.15 -23.02
CA CYS A 216 -6.12 -6.50 -22.01
C CYS A 216 -4.71 -6.56 -22.62
N ALA A 217 -4.57 -7.18 -23.80
CA ALA A 217 -3.30 -7.24 -24.51
C ALA A 217 -2.79 -5.82 -24.88
N GLU A 218 -3.68 -4.95 -25.38
CA GLU A 218 -3.36 -3.56 -25.70
C GLU A 218 -2.94 -2.77 -24.46
N ALA A 219 -3.72 -2.82 -23.37
CA ALA A 219 -3.37 -2.14 -22.13
C ALA A 219 -2.02 -2.59 -21.57
N SER A 220 -1.73 -3.89 -21.62
CA SER A 220 -0.43 -4.45 -21.25
C SER A 220 0.72 -3.92 -22.12
N ALA A 221 0.50 -3.82 -23.44
CA ALA A 221 1.48 -3.26 -24.37
C ALA A 221 1.76 -1.77 -24.07
N ILE A 222 0.70 -0.99 -23.86
CA ILE A 222 0.80 0.44 -23.54
C ILE A 222 1.54 0.65 -22.22
N ARG A 223 1.25 -0.12 -21.16
CA ARG A 223 1.98 0.01 -19.88
C ARG A 223 3.46 -0.33 -19.98
N LYS A 224 3.81 -1.34 -20.78
CA LYS A 224 5.21 -1.70 -21.01
C LYS A 224 5.95 -0.61 -21.77
N ALA A 225 5.29 0.04 -22.73
CA ALA A 225 5.88 1.13 -23.50
C ALA A 225 5.95 2.46 -22.72
N PHE A 226 5.00 2.72 -21.81
CA PHE A 226 4.87 3.98 -21.07
C PHE A 226 4.80 3.78 -19.55
N PRO A 227 5.80 3.15 -18.92
CA PRO A 227 5.75 2.78 -17.50
C PRO A 227 5.72 3.99 -16.56
N GLN A 228 6.31 5.13 -16.95
CA GLN A 228 6.40 6.32 -16.09
C GLN A 228 5.06 7.04 -15.93
N VAL A 229 4.20 6.99 -16.95
CA VAL A 229 2.90 7.70 -16.96
C VAL A 229 1.76 6.78 -16.51
N LEU A 230 1.87 5.48 -16.75
CA LEU A 230 0.82 4.49 -16.47
C LEU A 230 1.22 3.43 -15.44
N GLY A 231 2.34 3.64 -14.74
CA GLY A 231 2.82 2.76 -13.68
C GLY A 231 1.77 2.59 -12.58
N GLY A 232 1.26 1.37 -12.44
CA GLY A 232 0.24 1.04 -11.43
C GLY A 232 -1.22 1.27 -11.84
N ALA A 233 -1.49 1.80 -13.05
CA ALA A 233 -2.85 1.88 -13.60
C ALA A 233 -3.26 0.53 -14.21
N TYR A 234 -4.51 0.12 -14.03
CA TYR A 234 -5.07 -1.08 -14.65
C TYR A 234 -6.39 -0.75 -15.33
N ILE A 235 -6.70 -1.41 -16.46
CA ILE A 235 -8.04 -1.33 -17.03
C ILE A 235 -9.00 -2.21 -16.20
N PRO A 236 -10.31 -1.86 -16.14
CA PRO A 236 -11.29 -2.65 -15.40
C PRO A 236 -11.24 -4.13 -15.74
N GLU A 237 -11.01 -4.47 -17.02
CA GLU A 237 -10.99 -5.82 -17.55
C GLU A 237 -9.88 -6.71 -16.96
N GLU A 238 -8.78 -6.14 -16.47
CA GLU A 238 -7.61 -6.88 -15.96
C GLU A 238 -7.67 -7.19 -14.46
N MET A 239 -8.65 -6.64 -13.76
CA MET A 239 -8.77 -6.84 -12.32
C MET A 239 -9.68 -8.03 -12.03
N ASP A 240 -9.10 -9.14 -11.52
CA ASP A 240 -9.89 -10.20 -10.90
C ASP A 240 -10.35 -9.75 -9.50
N GLN A 241 -11.56 -9.22 -9.47
CA GLN A 241 -12.14 -8.64 -8.27
C GLN A 241 -12.38 -9.69 -7.19
N GLU A 242 -12.74 -10.92 -7.56
CA GLU A 242 -13.00 -12.00 -6.61
C GLU A 242 -11.70 -12.48 -5.97
N ALA A 243 -10.63 -12.61 -6.75
CA ALA A 243 -9.32 -12.94 -6.20
C ALA A 243 -8.84 -11.86 -5.21
N LEU A 244 -9.07 -10.59 -5.52
CA LEU A 244 -8.74 -9.46 -4.64
C LEU A 244 -9.56 -9.49 -3.34
N ASP A 245 -10.87 -9.75 -3.42
CA ASP A 245 -11.74 -9.79 -2.25
C ASP A 245 -11.45 -11.02 -1.36
N GLN A 246 -11.16 -12.18 -1.96
CA GLN A 246 -10.71 -13.37 -1.23
C GLN A 246 -9.35 -13.14 -0.53
N ALA A 247 -8.41 -12.47 -1.19
CA ALA A 247 -7.12 -12.14 -0.60
C ALA A 247 -7.29 -11.19 0.61
N ARG A 248 -8.21 -10.22 0.52
CA ARG A 248 -8.56 -9.34 1.64
C ARG A 248 -9.22 -10.08 2.78
N GLU A 249 -10.17 -10.98 2.49
CA GLU A 249 -10.82 -11.81 3.50
C GLU A 249 -9.81 -12.66 4.26
N ARG A 250 -8.87 -13.31 3.55
CA ARG A 250 -7.76 -14.04 4.17
C ARG A 250 -6.91 -13.14 5.07
N ARG A 251 -6.60 -11.92 4.63
CA ARG A 251 -5.82 -10.94 5.42
C ARG A 251 -6.57 -10.44 6.65
N ALA A 252 -7.88 -10.18 6.53
CA ALA A 252 -8.74 -9.77 7.63
C ALA A 252 -8.88 -10.88 8.69
N GLN A 253 -9.07 -12.13 8.24
CA GLN A 253 -9.09 -13.30 9.13
C GLN A 253 -7.74 -13.49 9.83
N ALA A 254 -6.62 -13.31 9.14
CA ALA A 254 -5.31 -13.37 9.76
C ALA A 254 -5.13 -12.26 10.82
N SER A 255 -5.57 -11.03 10.54
CA SER A 255 -5.50 -9.91 11.49
C SER A 255 -6.32 -10.17 12.76
N SER A 256 -7.55 -10.68 12.62
CA SER A 256 -8.42 -10.97 13.77
C SER A 256 -7.86 -12.07 14.68
N ILE A 257 -7.22 -13.09 14.09
CA ILE A 257 -6.52 -14.15 14.86
C ILE A 257 -5.36 -13.55 15.67
N VAL A 258 -4.59 -12.64 15.07
CA VAL A 258 -3.48 -11.96 15.75
C VAL A 258 -4.00 -11.07 16.88
N GLU A 259 -5.07 -10.31 16.66
CA GLU A 259 -5.70 -9.48 17.69
C GLU A 259 -6.24 -10.31 18.86
N ALA A 260 -6.95 -11.42 18.58
CA ALA A 260 -7.45 -12.32 19.62
C ALA A 260 -6.32 -12.94 20.46
N ARG A 261 -5.21 -13.29 19.81
CA ARG A 261 -4.00 -13.77 20.49
C ARG A 261 -3.38 -12.67 21.36
N ASN A 262 -3.27 -11.45 20.84
CA ASN A 262 -2.71 -10.31 21.56
C ASN A 262 -3.58 -9.92 22.76
N GLU A 263 -4.90 -9.96 22.64
CA GLU A 263 -5.81 -9.70 23.75
C GLU A 263 -5.70 -10.77 24.84
N SER A 264 -5.57 -12.04 24.44
CA SER A 264 -5.32 -13.15 25.37
C SER A 264 -3.97 -13.00 26.10
N LEU A 265 -2.94 -12.47 25.43
CA LEU A 265 -1.67 -12.11 26.06
C LEU A 265 -1.84 -10.95 27.04
N ARG A 266 -2.51 -9.87 26.63
CA ARG A 266 -2.76 -8.70 27.49
C ARG A 266 -3.53 -9.05 28.76
N ARG A 267 -4.54 -9.93 28.68
CA ARG A 267 -5.23 -10.45 29.87
C ARG A 267 -4.28 -11.20 30.79
N ARG A 268 -3.48 -12.13 30.26
CA ARG A 268 -2.47 -12.85 31.06
C ARG A 268 -1.45 -11.92 31.71
N HIS A 269 -1.06 -10.84 31.04
CA HIS A 269 -0.14 -9.86 31.61
C HIS A 269 -0.80 -8.97 32.68
N ARG A 270 -2.09 -8.64 32.53
CA ARG A 270 -2.84 -7.82 33.51
C ARG A 270 -3.02 -8.51 34.86
N ASP A 271 -3.17 -9.84 34.83
CA ASP A 271 -3.42 -10.61 36.05
C ASP A 271 -2.14 -10.85 36.86
N ARG A 272 -0.96 -10.57 36.29
CA ARG A 272 0.35 -10.73 36.93
C ARG A 272 0.73 -9.55 37.81
N ILE A 273 1.50 -9.83 38.86
CA ILE A 273 2.06 -8.79 39.72
C ILE A 273 3.09 -7.92 38.99
N ASP A 274 3.18 -6.65 39.38
CA ASP A 274 4.14 -5.70 38.83
C ASP A 274 5.52 -5.81 39.51
N ARG A 275 6.46 -4.94 39.08
CA ARG A 275 7.86 -4.91 39.55
C ARG A 275 7.95 -4.52 41.03
N GLU A 276 7.09 -3.60 41.48
CA GLU A 276 7.07 -3.12 42.86
C GLU A 276 6.63 -4.23 43.82
N ARG A 277 5.56 -4.94 43.47
CA ARG A 277 5.05 -6.06 44.25
C ARG A 277 5.97 -7.28 44.20
N THR A 278 6.64 -7.51 43.08
CA THR A 278 7.69 -8.53 42.97
C THR A 278 8.85 -8.23 43.92
N SER A 279 9.29 -6.97 43.99
CA SER A 279 10.35 -6.51 44.91
C SER A 279 9.95 -6.68 46.38
N ALA A 280 8.71 -6.33 46.74
CA ALA A 280 8.18 -6.50 48.09
C ALA A 280 8.20 -7.96 48.56
N LEU A 281 7.78 -8.90 47.70
CA LEU A 281 7.85 -10.34 47.99
C LEU A 281 9.28 -10.84 48.14
N PHE A 282 10.24 -10.35 47.35
CA PHE A 282 11.65 -10.70 47.52
C PHE A 282 12.22 -10.19 48.85
N GLY A 283 11.80 -9.01 49.31
CA GLY A 283 12.13 -8.50 50.64
C GLY A 283 11.63 -9.42 51.76
N LEU A 284 10.37 -9.87 51.67
CA LEU A 284 9.78 -10.79 52.64
C LEU A 284 10.44 -12.18 52.64
N LEU A 285 10.82 -12.70 51.47
CA LEU A 285 11.58 -13.95 51.37
C LEU A 285 12.93 -13.86 52.11
N ARG A 286 13.63 -12.74 51.96
CA ARG A 286 14.90 -12.48 52.65
C ARG A 286 14.72 -12.40 54.16
N GLU A 287 13.68 -11.69 54.63
CA GLU A 287 13.36 -11.58 56.05
C GLU A 287 12.95 -12.93 56.67
N ALA A 288 12.25 -13.78 55.92
CA ALA A 288 11.89 -15.13 56.33
C ALA A 288 13.10 -16.12 56.36
N GLY A 289 14.29 -15.66 55.99
CA GLY A 289 15.53 -16.45 55.98
C GLY A 289 15.70 -17.32 54.73
N VAL A 290 14.96 -17.06 53.64
CA VAL A 290 15.11 -17.79 52.38
C VAL A 290 16.26 -17.18 51.59
N GLN A 291 17.39 -17.90 51.52
CA GLN A 291 18.62 -17.40 50.90
C GLN A 291 18.91 -18.00 49.51
N THR A 292 18.24 -19.09 49.12
CA THR A 292 18.47 -19.74 47.82
C THR A 292 17.27 -19.58 46.88
N PRO A 293 17.51 -19.37 45.57
CA PRO A 293 16.44 -19.30 44.57
C PRO A 293 15.58 -20.58 44.50
N GLU A 294 16.18 -21.74 44.77
CA GLU A 294 15.49 -23.03 44.79
C GLU A 294 14.55 -23.16 46.00
N ALA A 295 14.97 -22.71 47.19
CA ALA A 295 14.11 -22.70 48.37
C ALA A 295 12.93 -21.72 48.22
N ALA A 296 13.16 -20.57 47.56
CA ALA A 296 12.10 -19.63 47.22
C ALA A 296 11.09 -20.24 46.24
N ARG A 297 11.56 -20.87 45.15
CA ARG A 297 10.68 -21.56 44.18
C ARG A 297 9.88 -22.68 44.84
N ASN A 298 10.51 -23.56 45.61
CA ASN A 298 9.84 -24.66 46.30
C ASN A 298 8.81 -24.15 47.32
N GLY A 299 9.13 -23.07 48.04
CA GLY A 299 8.21 -22.43 48.99
C GLY A 299 7.00 -21.81 48.30
N VAL A 300 7.22 -21.05 47.22
CA VAL A 300 6.15 -20.45 46.42
C VAL A 300 5.27 -21.51 45.76
N GLU A 301 5.87 -22.54 45.17
CA GLU A 301 5.16 -23.67 44.56
C GLU A 301 4.32 -24.44 45.58
N SER A 302 4.80 -24.59 46.82
CA SER A 302 4.04 -25.24 47.90
C SER A 302 2.79 -24.46 48.35
N VAL A 303 2.80 -23.14 48.19
CA VAL A 303 1.68 -22.25 48.58
C VAL A 303 0.69 -22.12 47.42
N VAL A 304 1.20 -21.93 46.20
CA VAL A 304 0.39 -21.63 45.02
C VAL A 304 -0.12 -22.91 44.32
N GLY A 305 0.51 -24.06 44.57
CA GLY A 305 0.07 -25.36 44.07
C GLY A 305 0.33 -25.60 42.57
N ARG A 306 1.14 -24.76 41.93
CA ARG A 306 1.63 -24.94 40.55
C ARG A 306 3.08 -24.49 40.44
N ASN A 307 3.76 -25.01 39.42
CA ASN A 307 5.13 -24.63 39.13
C ASN A 307 5.20 -23.15 38.65
N VAL A 308 6.06 -22.36 39.28
CA VAL A 308 6.27 -20.94 38.99
C VAL A 308 7.73 -20.73 38.61
N THR A 309 7.97 -20.32 37.36
CA THR A 309 9.32 -20.13 36.80
C THR A 309 9.99 -18.84 37.29
N ALA A 310 9.22 -17.77 37.41
CA ALA A 310 9.65 -16.48 37.94
C ALA A 310 8.56 -15.86 38.84
N MET A 311 8.95 -15.08 39.85
CA MET A 311 8.00 -14.42 40.75
C MET A 311 7.03 -13.47 40.03
N GLY A 312 7.46 -12.81 38.95
CA GLY A 312 6.57 -12.00 38.12
C GLY A 312 5.52 -12.81 37.33
N ASP A 313 5.56 -14.15 37.36
CA ASP A 313 4.52 -15.01 36.81
C ASP A 313 3.37 -15.29 37.81
N LEU A 314 3.47 -14.76 39.03
CA LEU A 314 2.42 -14.82 40.04
C LEU A 314 1.30 -13.85 39.68
N THR A 315 0.07 -14.29 39.89
CA THR A 315 -1.08 -13.40 39.88
C THR A 315 -1.16 -12.61 41.18
N TRP A 316 -1.94 -11.52 41.19
CA TRP A 316 -2.14 -10.69 42.39
C TRP A 316 -2.63 -11.49 43.61
N ALA A 317 -3.58 -12.41 43.41
CA ALA A 317 -4.12 -13.26 44.47
C ALA A 317 -3.13 -14.32 44.96
N GLU A 318 -2.31 -14.89 44.05
CA GLU A 318 -1.26 -15.84 44.42
C GLU A 318 -0.15 -15.13 45.22
N ALA A 319 0.19 -13.90 44.83
CA ALA A 319 1.12 -13.07 45.58
C ALA A 319 0.62 -12.75 47.00
N ASP A 320 -0.68 -12.48 47.18
CA ASP A 320 -1.27 -12.28 48.53
C ASP A 320 -1.11 -13.54 49.40
N GLN A 321 -1.31 -14.72 48.82
CA GLN A 321 -1.17 -16.00 49.54
C GLN A 321 0.28 -16.25 49.95
N VAL A 322 1.23 -15.99 49.04
CA VAL A 322 2.67 -16.10 49.32
C VAL A 322 3.09 -15.12 50.41
N GLU A 323 2.65 -13.86 50.32
CA GLU A 323 2.92 -12.85 51.34
C GLU A 323 2.39 -13.25 52.72
N ALA A 324 1.15 -13.72 52.81
CA ALA A 324 0.54 -14.17 54.06
C ALA A 324 1.33 -15.33 54.69
N SER A 325 1.75 -16.30 53.86
CA SER A 325 2.57 -17.44 54.30
C SER A 325 3.93 -17.01 54.84
N LEU A 326 4.61 -16.08 54.15
CA LEU A 326 5.92 -15.56 54.58
C LEU A 326 5.83 -14.78 55.88
N ARG A 327 4.81 -13.92 56.03
CA ARG A 327 4.59 -13.15 57.27
C ARG A 327 4.34 -14.07 58.47
N GLN A 328 3.55 -15.13 58.30
CA GLN A 328 3.32 -16.11 59.36
C GLN A 328 4.62 -16.82 59.78
N ARG A 329 5.49 -17.12 58.82
CA ARG A 329 6.79 -17.75 59.07
C ARG A 329 7.75 -16.83 59.83
N ILE A 330 7.81 -15.55 59.46
CA ILE A 330 8.60 -14.52 60.16
C ILE A 330 8.13 -14.35 61.60
N GLU A 331 6.82 -14.26 61.83
CA GLU A 331 6.25 -14.11 63.18
C GLU A 331 6.56 -15.33 64.06
N GLY A 332 6.47 -16.55 63.50
CA GLY A 332 6.86 -17.77 64.19
C GLY A 332 8.33 -17.78 64.62
N GLN A 333 9.23 -17.26 63.78
CA GLN A 333 10.65 -17.12 64.11
C GLN A 333 10.89 -16.11 65.24
N ARG A 334 10.21 -14.95 65.21
CA ARG A 334 10.34 -13.90 66.24
C ARG A 334 9.88 -14.36 67.64
N GLN A 335 8.85 -15.19 67.70
CA GLN A 335 8.36 -15.77 68.95
C GLN A 335 9.33 -16.82 69.50
N THR A 336 10.01 -17.59 68.65
CA THR A 336 11.05 -18.54 69.08
C THR A 336 12.33 -17.85 69.57
N THR A 337 12.75 -16.75 68.95
CA THR A 337 13.95 -16.00 69.37
C THR A 337 13.76 -15.18 70.64
N SER A 338 12.53 -14.76 70.96
CA SER A 338 12.22 -14.00 72.20
C SER A 338 12.23 -14.88 73.46
N SER A 339 12.25 -16.21 73.31
CA SER A 339 12.33 -17.17 74.43
C SER A 339 13.77 -17.46 74.88
N GLU A 340 14.80 -16.99 74.16
CA GLU A 340 16.18 -17.46 74.34
C GLU A 340 17.17 -16.28 74.31
N SER A 341 17.21 -15.45 75.37
CA SER A 341 18.34 -14.53 75.60
C SER A 341 18.47 -14.10 77.08
N ALA A 342 19.59 -14.47 77.71
CA ALA A 342 20.20 -13.78 78.86
C ALA A 342 21.71 -13.56 78.55
N PRO A 343 22.35 -12.43 78.93
CA PRO A 343 23.60 -11.98 78.29
C PRO A 343 24.88 -12.17 79.14
N THR A 344 26.05 -11.84 78.53
CA THR A 344 27.32 -11.24 79.07
C THR A 344 28.60 -11.97 78.55
N PRO A 345 29.79 -11.34 78.31
CA PRO A 345 30.13 -10.16 77.50
C PRO A 345 31.37 -10.34 76.54
N THR A 346 31.63 -9.30 75.73
CA THR A 346 32.73 -8.88 74.81
C THR A 346 34.21 -9.19 75.19
N PRO A 347 35.23 -9.19 74.25
CA PRO A 347 35.55 -8.03 73.36
C PRO A 347 36.21 -8.23 71.96
N ASP A 348 36.20 -7.10 71.22
CA ASP A 348 37.11 -6.58 70.16
C ASP A 348 37.40 -7.38 68.89
N THR A 349 37.09 -6.85 67.70
CA THR A 349 37.96 -5.94 66.91
C THR A 349 37.24 -5.43 65.64
N SER A 350 37.81 -4.40 65.04
CA SER A 350 37.28 -3.48 64.03
C SER A 350 37.12 -4.01 62.59
N ASP A 351 36.43 -3.17 61.82
CA ASP A 351 36.44 -2.98 60.37
C ASP A 351 35.54 -3.85 59.49
N SER A 352 34.43 -3.24 59.07
CA SER A 352 33.85 -3.50 57.74
C SER A 352 33.52 -2.16 57.09
N GLU A 353 34.33 -1.79 56.10
CA GLU A 353 34.05 -0.73 55.14
C GLU A 353 32.69 -0.95 54.48
N ALA A 354 31.95 0.14 54.28
CA ALA A 354 30.75 0.16 53.47
C ALA A 354 31.13 -0.10 52.01
N VAL A 355 30.58 -1.17 51.43
CA VAL A 355 30.53 -1.37 49.97
C VAL A 355 29.23 -0.77 49.45
N ASP A 356 29.35 0.34 48.74
CA ASP A 356 28.26 0.98 48.01
C ASP A 356 27.70 -0.01 46.97
N ALA A 357 26.39 -0.24 47.04
CA ALA A 357 25.65 -1.04 46.07
C ALA A 357 25.39 -0.20 44.83
N GLU A 358 26.13 -0.48 43.76
CA GLU A 358 26.01 0.12 42.43
C GLU A 358 24.62 -0.17 41.82
N ILE A 359 23.87 0.89 41.49
CA ILE A 359 22.56 0.81 40.83
C ILE A 359 22.79 0.37 39.38
N VAL A 360 22.36 -0.84 39.02
CA VAL A 360 22.41 -1.34 37.63
C VAL A 360 21.25 -0.72 36.85
N GLU A 361 21.55 0.15 35.89
CA GLU A 361 20.56 0.79 35.00
C GLU A 361 20.07 -0.16 33.90
N ASP A 362 18.77 -0.10 33.57
CA ASP A 362 18.14 -0.86 32.48
C ASP A 362 18.20 -0.05 31.17
N PRO A 363 18.79 -0.59 30.08
CA PRO A 363 18.88 0.09 28.77
C PRO A 363 17.53 0.57 28.22
N VAL A 364 16.44 -0.16 28.48
CA VAL A 364 15.11 0.20 27.96
C VAL A 364 14.55 1.41 28.71
N ASP A 365 14.81 1.51 30.02
CA ASP A 365 14.38 2.64 30.84
C ASP A 365 15.22 3.89 30.50
N LEU A 366 16.52 3.73 30.20
CA LEU A 366 17.39 4.80 29.72
C LEU A 366 16.94 5.35 28.37
N TRP A 367 16.60 4.50 27.39
CA TRP A 367 16.08 4.93 26.09
C TRP A 367 14.76 5.71 26.21
N ARG A 368 13.82 5.26 27.06
CA ARG A 368 12.57 6.00 27.30
C ARG A 368 12.83 7.37 27.92
N SER A 369 13.81 7.48 28.82
CA SER A 369 14.21 8.76 29.41
C SER A 369 14.75 9.72 28.34
N LEU A 370 15.58 9.22 27.42
CA LEU A 370 16.11 10.01 26.29
C LEU A 370 15.01 10.50 25.35
N VAL A 371 14.10 9.62 24.95
CA VAL A 371 12.96 10.00 24.10
C VAL A 371 12.13 11.08 24.77
N THR A 372 11.83 10.94 26.06
CA THR A 372 11.06 11.94 26.81
C THR A 372 11.80 13.28 26.91
N HIS A 373 13.13 13.25 27.10
CA HIS A 373 13.95 14.45 27.19
C HIS A 373 13.99 15.26 25.88
N PHE A 374 14.09 14.57 24.74
CA PHE A 374 14.22 15.23 23.43
C PHE A 374 12.87 15.45 22.71
N GLU A 375 11.81 14.75 23.08
CA GLU A 375 10.42 15.12 22.70
C GLU A 375 10.06 16.52 23.23
N ALA A 376 10.56 16.89 24.42
CA ALA A 376 10.41 18.24 24.95
C ALA A 376 11.16 19.32 24.14
N GLN A 377 12.04 18.90 23.21
CA GLN A 377 12.80 19.76 22.28
C GLN A 377 12.31 19.61 20.83
N GLU A 378 11.04 19.21 20.65
CA GLU A 378 10.36 19.05 19.34
C GLU A 378 10.96 17.98 18.40
N ARG A 379 11.78 17.04 18.91
CA ARG A 379 12.26 15.90 18.13
C ARG A 379 11.35 14.69 18.29
N THR A 380 10.99 14.07 17.17
CA THR A 380 10.13 12.88 17.18
C THR A 380 10.92 11.62 17.56
N PRO A 381 10.27 10.60 18.14
CA PRO A 381 10.91 9.31 18.43
C PRO A 381 11.56 8.66 17.20
N GLN A 382 10.95 8.82 16.02
CA GLN A 382 11.47 8.27 14.76
C GLN A 382 12.77 8.95 14.32
N GLU A 383 12.90 10.26 14.54
CA GLU A 383 14.14 11.00 14.27
C GLU A 383 15.25 10.59 15.24
N LEU A 384 14.92 10.36 16.51
CA LEU A 384 15.88 9.87 17.50
C LEU A 384 16.37 8.46 17.18
N GLU A 385 15.49 7.56 16.73
CA GLU A 385 15.89 6.23 16.25
C GLU A 385 16.81 6.30 15.04
N LEU A 386 16.54 7.22 14.11
CA LEU A 386 17.36 7.44 12.92
C LEU A 386 18.76 7.98 13.30
N LEU A 387 18.82 8.96 14.20
CA LEU A 387 20.07 9.55 14.68
C LEU A 387 20.90 8.53 15.48
N PHE A 388 20.24 7.72 16.30
CA PHE A 388 20.90 6.64 17.02
C PHE A 388 21.50 5.61 16.05
N ALA A 389 20.73 5.22 15.02
CA ALA A 389 21.21 4.32 13.98
C ALA A 389 22.39 4.92 13.19
N GLN A 390 22.39 6.23 12.92
CA GLN A 390 23.52 6.92 12.29
C GLN A 390 24.76 6.94 13.18
N HIS A 391 24.60 7.21 14.48
CA HIS A 391 25.70 7.26 15.45
C HIS A 391 26.33 5.88 15.73
N THR A 392 25.53 4.82 15.67
CA THR A 392 25.95 3.44 16.06
C THR A 392 26.16 2.48 14.89
N GLY A 393 26.08 2.96 13.65
CA GLY A 393 26.29 2.13 12.45
C GLY A 393 25.15 1.15 12.15
N GLY A 394 23.91 1.56 12.39
CA GLY A 394 22.69 0.83 12.01
C GLY A 394 22.06 -0.03 13.11
N ARG A 395 22.45 0.16 14.38
CA ARG A 395 21.88 -0.60 15.51
C ARG A 395 20.54 -0.01 15.96
N SER A 396 19.68 -0.88 16.50
CA SER A 396 18.43 -0.46 17.14
C SER A 396 18.65 -0.12 18.61
N PRO A 397 18.06 0.96 19.13
CA PRO A 397 18.11 1.30 20.56
C PRO A 397 17.58 0.19 21.48
N THR A 398 16.65 -0.63 20.98
CA THR A 398 16.07 -1.75 21.73
C THR A 398 17.04 -2.90 21.99
N THR A 399 18.18 -2.91 21.31
CA THR A 399 19.25 -3.93 21.43
C THR A 399 20.57 -3.34 21.93
N ALA A 400 20.60 -2.05 22.26
CA ALA A 400 21.80 -1.33 22.69
C ALA A 400 22.13 -1.59 24.16
N SER A 401 23.42 -1.51 24.48
CA SER A 401 23.92 -1.50 25.86
C SER A 401 23.72 -0.14 26.53
N VAL A 402 23.75 -0.11 27.87
CA VAL A 402 23.65 1.14 28.67
C VAL A 402 24.74 2.14 28.26
N GLU A 403 25.95 1.65 28.01
CA GLU A 403 27.09 2.47 27.60
C GLU A 403 26.86 3.16 26.25
N GLU A 404 26.33 2.44 25.25
CA GLU A 404 26.04 3.00 23.92
C GLU A 404 24.94 4.09 23.98
N LEU A 405 23.95 3.90 24.86
CA LEU A 405 22.88 4.88 25.06
C LEU A 405 23.37 6.15 25.76
N ARG A 406 24.29 6.02 26.73
CA ARG A 406 24.91 7.18 27.39
C ARG A 406 25.85 7.96 26.46
N GLN A 407 26.64 7.25 25.64
CA GLN A 407 27.48 7.90 24.63
C GLN A 407 26.63 8.68 23.61
N PHE A 408 25.48 8.12 23.22
CA PHE A 408 24.52 8.83 22.36
C PHE A 408 23.87 10.03 23.06
N GLU A 409 23.52 9.93 24.33
CA GLU A 409 23.02 11.04 25.14
C GLU A 409 24.02 12.20 25.19
N GLU A 410 25.29 11.89 25.52
CA GLU A 410 26.37 12.89 25.56
C GLU A 410 26.59 13.53 24.19
N TRP A 411 26.55 12.76 23.11
CA TRP A 411 26.67 13.27 21.75
C TRP A 411 25.51 14.21 21.37
N MET A 412 24.28 13.86 21.72
CA MET A 412 23.10 14.69 21.50
C MET A 412 23.14 15.99 22.31
N LEU A 413 23.62 15.93 23.57
CA LEU A 413 23.75 17.09 24.46
C LEU A 413 24.92 18.01 24.09
N ALA A 414 25.99 17.47 23.50
CA ALA A 414 27.14 18.24 23.03
C ALA A 414 26.81 19.12 21.80
N GLY A 415 25.68 18.87 21.14
CA GLY A 415 25.31 19.52 19.89
C GLY A 415 26.12 18.96 18.72
N ASP A 416 25.45 18.77 17.58
CA ASP A 416 26.05 18.23 16.36
C ASP A 416 27.33 19.01 15.95
N PRO A 417 28.52 18.39 15.94
CA PRO A 417 29.72 19.05 15.43
C PRO A 417 29.67 19.34 13.91
N GLY A 418 28.60 18.93 13.22
CA GLY A 418 28.34 19.18 11.80
C GLY A 418 27.51 20.43 11.47
N GLN A 419 27.01 21.20 12.45
CA GLN A 419 26.34 22.49 12.19
C GLN A 419 27.22 23.67 12.58
N SER A 420 28.40 23.79 11.95
CA SER A 420 29.01 25.11 11.74
C SER A 420 28.43 25.70 10.46
N GLU A 421 27.85 26.89 10.55
CA GLU A 421 27.34 27.70 9.44
C GLU A 421 28.21 27.58 8.18
N GLU A 422 27.73 26.82 7.19
CA GLU A 422 28.37 26.73 5.88
C GLU A 422 28.01 28.01 5.12
N SER A 423 28.92 28.98 5.22
CA SER A 423 28.98 30.15 4.35
C SER A 423 29.01 29.70 2.90
N VAL A 424 28.08 30.23 2.11
CA VAL A 424 28.02 30.13 0.64
C VAL A 424 29.41 30.28 0.02
N GLY A 425 29.97 29.18 -0.46
CA GLY A 425 31.14 29.11 -1.32
C GLY A 425 30.74 28.41 -2.61
N GLU A 426 30.85 29.11 -3.73
CA GLU A 426 30.62 28.59 -5.08
C GLU A 426 31.58 27.42 -5.36
N GLU A 427 31.05 26.22 -5.62
CA GLU A 427 31.80 25.10 -6.20
C GLU A 427 31.54 25.01 -7.71
N GLU A 428 32.61 25.14 -8.48
CA GLU A 428 32.67 24.88 -9.92
C GLU A 428 32.36 23.40 -10.23
N PRO A 429 31.76 23.10 -11.41
CA PRO A 429 31.40 21.73 -11.77
C PRO A 429 32.64 20.89 -12.10
N PRO A 430 32.67 19.59 -11.73
CA PRO A 430 33.80 18.71 -12.03
C PRO A 430 33.88 18.41 -13.53
N GLU A 431 35.10 18.47 -14.07
CA GLU A 431 35.44 18.21 -15.46
C GLU A 431 35.10 16.78 -15.91
N ASP A 432 34.59 16.68 -17.14
CA ASP A 432 34.23 15.46 -17.87
C ASP A 432 35.50 14.68 -18.25
N PRO A 433 35.65 13.40 -17.85
CA PRO A 433 36.81 12.59 -18.20
C PRO A 433 36.81 12.07 -19.65
N TRP A 434 35.91 12.53 -20.53
CA TRP A 434 35.88 12.18 -21.97
C TRP A 434 35.68 13.35 -22.94
N ALA A 435 36.15 14.56 -22.60
CA ALA A 435 36.25 15.69 -23.53
C ALA A 435 37.71 16.05 -23.86
#